data_AF-A0A372R196-F1
#
_entry.id   AF-A0A372R196-F1
#
_cell.length_a   1.000
_cell.length_b   1.000
_cell.length_c   1.000
_cell.angle_alpha   90.00
_cell.angle_beta   90.00
_cell.angle_gamma   90.00
#
_symmetry.space_group_name_H-M   'P 1'
#
loop_
_entity.id
_entity.type
_entity.pdbx_description
1 polymer ?
#
loop_
_entity_poly.entity_id
_entity_poly.type
_entity_poly.pdbx_seq_one_letter_code
_entity_poly.pdbx_strand_id
1 'polypeptide(L)'
;MLMGVRGINTNFAWDESGNGKIVSAPLGNYSDQCARTKLIIINKGIFEWEVIIEKSCVYSWVGICASENFNYGAFAGYQSTGWVLGSNGTCWNSGKGSNYCQPFGDGAKIIVHLDVNKRTCAFISQWYKVSRSTELE
;
A
#
# COMPACT_ATOMS: atom_id res chain seq x y z
N MET A 1 5.46 3.44 22.90
CA MET A 1 6.92 3.28 23.03
C MET A 1 7.48 3.31 21.61
N LEU A 2 8.50 4.14 21.38
CA LEU A 2 9.17 4.41 20.08
C LEU A 2 9.49 3.11 19.29
N MET A 3 9.66 3.11 17.97
CA MET A 3 10.88 3.61 17.31
C MET A 3 10.70 3.68 15.77
N GLY A 4 11.16 4.79 15.18
CA GLY A 4 11.62 4.81 13.78
C GLY A 4 13.14 4.63 13.76
N VAL A 5 13.69 3.92 12.75
CA VAL A 5 15.14 3.90 12.41
C VAL A 5 15.35 3.55 10.93
N ARG A 6 16.32 4.23 10.30
CA ARG A 6 16.85 4.10 8.92
C ARG A 6 17.79 2.89 8.74
N GLY A 7 17.92 2.38 7.51
CA GLY A 7 19.07 1.56 7.06
C GLY A 7 19.01 1.16 5.58
N ILE A 8 20.14 1.29 4.87
CA ILE A 8 20.37 0.99 3.44
C ILE A 8 21.20 -0.31 3.34
N ASN A 9 20.91 -1.25 2.42
CA ASN A 9 21.84 -1.86 1.42
C ASN A 9 21.18 -3.00 0.61
N THR A 10 21.68 -3.23 -0.60
CA THR A 10 21.08 -3.85 -1.80
C THR A 10 21.30 -5.36 -1.96
N ASN A 11 20.34 -6.01 -2.65
CA ASN A 11 20.44 -7.06 -3.70
C ASN A 11 19.46 -8.23 -3.53
N PHE A 12 18.37 -8.13 -4.31
CA PHE A 12 17.33 -9.07 -4.72
C PHE A 12 17.25 -10.47 -4.08
N ALA A 13 16.37 -10.59 -3.10
CA ALA A 13 15.33 -11.62 -3.04
C ALA A 13 14.06 -10.93 -2.48
N TRP A 14 12.90 -11.10 -3.11
CA TRP A 14 11.62 -10.59 -2.60
C TRP A 14 11.17 -11.41 -1.38
N ASP A 15 11.89 -11.29 -0.28
CA ASP A 15 11.49 -11.83 1.02
C ASP A 15 12.19 -11.12 2.18
N GLU A 16 11.86 -9.84 2.45
CA GLU A 16 12.41 -9.14 3.60
C GLU A 16 11.39 -8.33 4.40
N SER A 17 10.74 -9.05 5.33
CA SER A 17 10.32 -8.61 6.67
C SER A 17 9.85 -7.15 6.82
N GLY A 18 8.55 -6.92 6.68
CA GLY A 18 7.92 -5.66 7.08
C GLY A 18 8.07 -5.40 8.57
N ASN A 19 8.92 -4.42 8.90
CA ASN A 19 8.98 -3.60 10.11
C ASN A 19 9.95 -2.44 9.80
N GLY A 20 9.46 -1.32 9.25
CA GLY A 20 10.29 -0.15 8.94
C GLY A 20 11.20 -0.26 7.70
N LYS A 21 10.91 -1.17 6.76
CA LYS A 21 11.67 -1.35 5.51
C LYS A 21 10.99 -0.66 4.33
N ILE A 22 11.79 -0.01 3.48
CA ILE A 22 11.34 0.61 2.22
C ILE A 22 11.25 -0.48 1.15
N VAL A 23 10.17 -0.44 0.37
CA VAL A 23 10.01 -1.30 -0.82
C VAL A 23 10.01 -0.40 -2.05
N SER A 24 10.86 -0.74 -3.03
CA SER A 24 10.98 0.01 -4.29
C SER A 24 10.85 -0.92 -5.48
N ALA A 25 10.07 -0.52 -6.48
CA ALA A 25 10.05 -1.21 -7.77
C ALA A 25 11.35 -0.91 -8.55
N PRO A 26 11.95 -1.89 -9.24
CA PRO A 26 13.12 -1.66 -10.08
C PRO A 26 12.79 -0.75 -11.27
N LEU A 27 13.74 0.10 -11.63
CA LEU A 27 13.64 0.99 -12.80
C LEU A 27 13.46 0.18 -14.09
N GLY A 28 12.54 0.61 -14.96
CA GLY A 28 12.32 0.00 -16.28
C GLY A 28 11.44 -1.25 -16.28
N ASN A 29 10.77 -1.56 -15.16
CA ASN A 29 9.81 -2.65 -15.13
C ASN A 29 8.40 -2.16 -15.51
N TYR A 30 7.82 -2.78 -16.53
CA TYR A 30 6.49 -2.46 -17.05
C TYR A 30 5.41 -3.45 -16.61
N SER A 31 5.78 -4.46 -15.81
CA SER A 31 4.85 -5.47 -15.29
C SER A 31 4.39 -5.13 -13.87
N ASP A 32 3.15 -5.50 -13.55
CA ASP A 32 2.63 -5.40 -12.20
C ASP A 32 3.38 -6.37 -11.28
N GLN A 33 3.90 -5.85 -10.17
CA GLN A 33 4.59 -6.64 -9.16
C GLN A 33 4.03 -6.35 -7.78
N CYS A 34 3.89 -7.40 -6.98
CA CYS A 34 3.41 -7.31 -5.61
C CYS A 34 4.50 -7.70 -4.61
N ALA A 35 4.50 -7.03 -3.47
CA ALA A 35 5.25 -7.42 -2.29
C ALA A 35 4.30 -7.49 -1.10
N ARG A 36 4.65 -8.29 -0.09
CA ARG A 36 3.88 -8.38 1.16
C ARG A 36 4.80 -8.36 2.37
N THR A 37 4.24 -8.01 3.51
CA THR A 37 4.89 -8.27 4.80
C THR A 37 4.87 -9.77 5.15
N LYS A 38 5.87 -10.19 5.93
CA LYS A 38 5.92 -11.51 6.60
C LYS A 38 4.90 -11.64 7.73
N LEU A 39 4.30 -10.53 8.18
CA LEU A 39 3.25 -10.55 9.17
C LEU A 39 1.99 -11.20 8.59
N ILE A 40 1.58 -12.32 9.17
CA ILE A 40 0.33 -13.00 8.83
C ILE A 40 -0.67 -12.73 9.94
N ILE A 41 -1.83 -12.17 9.57
CA ILE A 41 -2.93 -11.90 10.48
C ILE A 41 -3.90 -13.08 10.43
N ILE A 42 -3.80 -13.98 11.41
CA ILE A 42 -4.67 -15.18 11.54
C ILE A 42 -5.73 -15.04 12.64
N ASN A 43 -5.52 -14.14 13.59
CA ASN A 43 -6.38 -14.01 14.75
C ASN A 43 -7.47 -12.95 14.54
N LYS A 44 -8.59 -13.16 15.23
CA LYS A 44 -9.62 -12.13 15.39
C LYS A 44 -9.01 -10.86 16.00
N GLY A 45 -9.51 -9.71 15.58
CA GLY A 45 -9.02 -8.42 16.04
C GLY A 45 -9.20 -7.32 15.03
N ILE A 46 -8.78 -6.13 15.45
CA ILE A 46 -8.68 -4.92 14.63
C ILE A 46 -7.20 -4.60 14.51
N PHE A 47 -6.75 -4.38 13.29
CA PHE A 47 -5.36 -4.10 12.97
C PHE A 47 -5.28 -2.82 12.14
N GLU A 48 -4.35 -1.96 12.51
CA GLU A 48 -4.09 -0.71 11.81
C GLU A 48 -2.60 -0.56 11.56
N TRP A 49 -2.24 -0.14 10.35
CA TRP A 49 -0.87 0.21 10.02
C TRP A 49 -0.84 1.33 8.97
N GLU A 50 0.28 2.02 8.93
CA GLU A 50 0.52 3.11 7.99
C GLU A 50 1.42 2.64 6.84
N VAL A 51 1.10 3.09 5.64
CA VAL A 51 1.94 2.95 4.45
C VAL A 51 2.20 4.34 3.91
N ILE A 52 3.48 4.67 3.71
CA ILE A 52 3.91 5.96 3.19
C ILE A 52 4.38 5.76 1.75
N ILE A 53 3.81 6.52 0.82
CA ILE A 53 4.26 6.56 -0.57
C ILE A 53 5.40 7.57 -0.67
N GLU A 54 6.65 7.12 -0.58
CA GLU A 54 7.80 8.03 -0.70
C GLU A 54 7.93 8.59 -2.12
N LYS A 55 7.77 7.72 -3.10
CA LYS A 55 7.80 8.04 -4.53
C LYS A 55 6.75 7.23 -5.28
N SER A 56 5.82 7.93 -5.90
CA SER A 56 4.81 7.35 -6.76
C SER A 56 5.39 7.01 -8.14
N CYS A 57 4.97 5.86 -8.68
CA CYS A 57 5.02 5.58 -10.11
C CYS A 57 3.66 5.89 -10.74
N VAL A 58 3.44 5.51 -12.00
CA VAL A 58 2.17 5.77 -12.71
C VAL A 58 0.96 5.27 -11.90
N TYR A 59 1.06 4.05 -11.36
CA TYR A 59 0.07 3.49 -10.46
C TYR A 59 0.74 2.72 -9.33
N SER A 60 0.36 3.01 -8.10
CA SER A 60 0.79 2.27 -6.91
C SER A 60 -0.44 1.78 -6.16
N TRP A 61 -0.35 0.59 -5.58
CA TRP A 61 -1.48 -0.03 -4.87
C TRP A 61 -1.06 -0.49 -3.49
N VAL A 62 -1.92 -0.24 -2.50
CA VAL A 62 -1.71 -0.61 -1.09
C VAL A 62 -2.90 -1.38 -0.59
N GLY A 63 -2.67 -2.46 0.17
CA GLY A 63 -3.76 -3.21 0.78
C GLY A 63 -3.34 -4.52 1.40
N ILE A 64 -4.25 -5.48 1.35
CA ILE A 64 -4.09 -6.80 1.97
C ILE A 64 -4.18 -7.90 0.92
N CYS A 65 -3.53 -9.02 1.23
CA CYS A 65 -3.62 -10.23 0.43
C CYS A 65 -3.79 -11.47 1.32
N ALA A 66 -4.38 -12.53 0.76
CA ALA A 66 -4.42 -13.84 1.39
C ALA A 66 -3.01 -14.42 1.54
N SER A 67 -2.78 -15.28 2.54
CA SER A 67 -1.51 -16.00 2.73
C SER A 67 -1.24 -17.02 1.62
N GLU A 68 -2.29 -17.55 1.00
CA GLU A 68 -2.24 -18.61 0.02
C GLU A 68 -2.93 -18.19 -1.28
N ASN A 69 -2.55 -18.82 -2.40
CA ASN A 69 -3.16 -18.59 -3.72
C ASN A 69 -3.10 -17.13 -4.19
N PHE A 70 -2.05 -16.40 -3.80
CA PHE A 70 -1.77 -15.05 -4.27
C PHE A 70 -0.58 -15.07 -5.24
N ASN A 71 -0.79 -14.58 -6.45
CA ASN A 71 0.23 -14.46 -7.50
C ASN A 71 0.93 -13.10 -7.41
N TYR A 72 2.20 -13.11 -7.05
CA TYR A 72 3.01 -11.89 -6.91
C TYR A 72 3.36 -11.20 -8.23
N GLY A 73 3.30 -11.93 -9.35
CA GLY A 73 3.59 -11.41 -10.69
C GLY A 73 2.36 -10.89 -11.45
N ALA A 74 1.22 -10.77 -10.77
CA ALA A 74 -0.02 -10.24 -11.35
C ALA A 74 -0.56 -9.11 -10.47
N PHE A 75 -1.34 -8.20 -11.06
CA PHE A 75 -1.99 -7.13 -10.32
C PHE A 75 -2.88 -7.69 -9.20
N ALA A 76 -2.61 -7.27 -7.96
CA ALA A 76 -3.35 -7.71 -6.77
C ALA A 76 -4.88 -7.49 -6.88
N GLY A 77 -5.30 -6.38 -7.48
CA GLY A 77 -6.72 -6.03 -7.60
C GLY A 77 -7.52 -6.91 -8.55
N TYR A 78 -6.86 -7.65 -9.45
CA TYR A 78 -7.51 -8.65 -10.32
C TYR A 78 -7.74 -9.98 -9.62
N GLN A 79 -7.07 -10.21 -8.51
CA GLN A 79 -7.15 -11.46 -7.76
C GLN A 79 -8.22 -11.34 -6.68
N SER A 80 -9.02 -12.40 -6.47
CA SER A 80 -9.97 -12.44 -5.35
C SER A 80 -9.28 -12.50 -3.99
N THR A 81 -8.02 -12.91 -3.98
CA THR A 81 -7.12 -12.96 -2.82
C THR A 81 -6.46 -11.62 -2.51
N GLY A 82 -6.74 -10.54 -3.25
CA GLY A 82 -6.20 -9.20 -3.01
C GLY A 82 -7.29 -8.14 -2.86
N TRP A 83 -7.13 -7.23 -1.90
CA TRP A 83 -7.94 -6.02 -1.79
C TRP A 83 -7.01 -4.83 -1.65
N VAL A 84 -7.04 -3.92 -2.63
CA VAL A 84 -6.08 -2.81 -2.70
C VAL A 84 -6.73 -1.47 -3.04
N LEU A 85 -6.15 -0.38 -2.53
CA LEU A 85 -6.42 0.99 -2.93
C LEU A 85 -5.30 1.46 -3.85
N GLY A 86 -5.67 1.94 -5.05
CA GLY A 86 -4.75 2.53 -6.01
C GLY A 86 -4.53 4.03 -5.77
N SER A 87 -3.36 4.53 -6.18
CA SER A 87 -2.98 5.95 -6.15
C SER A 87 -3.91 6.86 -6.95
N ASN A 88 -4.66 6.30 -7.90
CA ASN A 88 -5.72 6.97 -8.62
C ASN A 88 -7.03 7.13 -7.81
N GLY A 89 -7.06 6.68 -6.55
CA GLY A 89 -8.23 6.76 -5.66
C GLY A 89 -9.24 5.62 -5.83
N THR A 90 -8.93 4.58 -6.61
CA THR A 90 -9.83 3.44 -6.86
C THR A 90 -9.49 2.25 -5.96
N CYS A 91 -10.48 1.70 -5.27
CA CYS A 91 -10.36 0.40 -4.60
C CYS A 91 -10.64 -0.74 -5.58
N TRP A 92 -9.86 -1.82 -5.49
CA TRP A 92 -9.95 -2.99 -6.36
C TRP A 92 -10.02 -4.29 -5.56
N ASN A 93 -10.88 -5.20 -6.00
CA ASN A 93 -10.91 -6.61 -5.61
C ASN A 93 -11.56 -7.45 -6.73
N SER A 94 -11.03 -8.65 -6.99
CA SER A 94 -11.62 -9.59 -7.96
C SER A 94 -11.91 -8.98 -9.35
N GLY A 95 -11.03 -8.10 -9.84
CA GLY A 95 -11.19 -7.44 -11.14
C GLY A 95 -12.18 -6.29 -11.17
N LYS A 96 -12.75 -5.92 -10.02
CA LYS A 96 -13.75 -4.85 -9.92
C LYS A 96 -13.16 -3.64 -9.22
N GLY A 97 -13.19 -2.50 -9.90
CA GLY A 97 -12.73 -1.20 -9.40
C GLY A 97 -13.91 -0.31 -8.99
N SER A 98 -13.75 0.49 -7.94
CA SER A 98 -14.71 1.53 -7.56
C SER A 98 -14.01 2.75 -6.98
N ASN A 99 -14.47 3.95 -7.36
CA ASN A 99 -13.94 5.19 -6.81
C ASN A 99 -14.16 5.23 -5.29
N TYR A 100 -13.08 5.46 -4.55
CA TYR A 100 -13.08 5.40 -3.09
C TYR A 100 -12.65 6.73 -2.47
N CYS A 101 -11.61 7.36 -3.00
CA CYS A 101 -11.11 8.65 -2.52
C CYS A 101 -10.50 9.47 -3.67
N GLN A 102 -10.03 10.69 -3.34
CA GLN A 102 -9.26 11.49 -4.29
C GLN A 102 -7.89 10.82 -4.57
N PRO A 103 -7.33 11.01 -5.78
CA PRO A 103 -5.98 10.55 -6.08
C PRO A 103 -4.93 11.08 -5.11
N PHE A 104 -3.87 10.32 -4.92
CA PHE A 104 -2.76 10.62 -4.02
C PHE A 104 -1.42 10.18 -4.63
N GLY A 105 -0.30 10.70 -4.14
CA GLY A 105 1.03 10.47 -4.70
C GLY A 105 2.13 10.61 -3.66
N ASP A 106 3.28 11.15 -4.06
CA ASP A 106 4.43 11.41 -3.21
C ASP A 106 4.05 12.04 -1.85
N GLY A 107 4.57 11.46 -0.78
CA GLY A 107 4.32 11.89 0.60
C GLY A 107 2.96 11.48 1.17
N ALA A 108 2.10 10.82 0.40
CA ALA A 108 0.82 10.34 0.91
C ALA A 108 1.01 9.29 2.01
N LYS A 109 0.27 9.45 3.10
CA LYS A 109 0.15 8.45 4.16
C LYS A 109 -1.20 7.75 4.02
N ILE A 110 -1.17 6.43 3.95
CA ILE A 110 -2.35 5.58 3.84
C ILE A 110 -2.44 4.76 5.12
N ILE A 111 -3.50 4.95 5.89
CA ILE A 111 -3.81 4.08 7.02
C ILE A 111 -4.69 2.96 6.48
N VAL A 112 -4.26 1.71 6.70
CA VAL A 112 -5.06 0.52 6.42
C VAL A 112 -5.71 0.09 7.72
N HIS A 113 -7.05 0.00 7.71
CA HIS A 113 -7.85 -0.47 8.84
C HIS A 113 -8.48 -1.81 8.48
N LEU A 114 -8.04 -2.87 9.16
CA LEU A 114 -8.55 -4.23 8.98
C LEU A 114 -9.29 -4.68 10.24
N ASP A 115 -10.61 -4.88 10.13
CA ASP A 115 -11.42 -5.52 11.16
C ASP A 115 -11.70 -6.97 10.72
N VAL A 116 -10.92 -7.91 11.26
CA VAL A 116 -11.05 -9.34 10.98
C VAL A 116 -12.33 -9.92 11.57
N ASN A 117 -12.88 -9.29 12.61
CA ASN A 117 -14.15 -9.73 13.21
C ASN A 117 -15.31 -9.51 12.25
N LYS A 118 -15.35 -8.34 11.60
CA LYS A 118 -16.39 -7.97 10.63
C LYS A 118 -16.04 -8.32 9.19
N ARG A 119 -14.79 -8.77 8.94
CA ARG A 119 -14.24 -9.02 7.59
C ARG A 119 -14.30 -7.78 6.71
N THR A 120 -13.95 -6.61 7.27
CA THR A 120 -13.95 -5.34 6.55
C THR A 120 -12.54 -4.76 6.48
N CYS A 121 -12.20 -4.18 5.33
CA CYS A 121 -10.99 -3.39 5.13
C CYS A 121 -11.38 -1.98 4.68
N ALA A 122 -10.80 -0.97 5.31
CA ALA A 122 -10.99 0.43 4.96
C ALA A 122 -9.64 1.14 4.84
N PHE A 123 -9.63 2.23 4.09
CA PHE A 123 -8.42 3.02 3.86
C PHE A 123 -8.67 4.47 4.23
N ILE A 124 -7.69 5.11 4.84
CA ILE A 124 -7.70 6.56 5.07
C ILE A 124 -6.47 7.12 4.36
N SER A 125 -6.68 7.86 3.27
CA SER A 125 -5.61 8.59 2.59
C SER A 125 -5.49 9.98 3.19
N GLN A 126 -4.35 10.25 3.83
CA GLN A 126 -3.96 11.57 4.28
C GLN A 126 -2.92 12.12 3.31
N TRP A 127 -3.26 13.20 2.61
CA TRP A 127 -2.33 13.95 1.78
C TRP A 127 -2.46 15.44 2.13
N TYR A 128 -1.33 16.10 2.36
CA TYR A 128 -1.30 17.53 2.61
C TYR A 128 -1.13 18.25 1.28
N LYS A 129 -2.14 19.01 0.85
CA LYS A 129 -1.96 19.98 -0.22
C LYS A 129 -1.13 21.13 0.33
N VAL A 130 0.14 21.23 -0.05
CA VAL A 130 0.87 22.49 0.15
C VAL A 130 0.31 23.48 -0.87
N SER A 131 -0.68 24.28 -0.46
CA SER A 131 -1.07 25.46 -1.24
C SER A 131 0.04 26.49 -1.12
N ARG A 132 0.70 26.83 -2.23
CA ARG A 132 1.52 28.04 -2.30
C ARG A 132 0.62 29.23 -1.95
N SER A 133 0.85 29.87 -0.81
CA SER A 133 0.45 31.26 -0.62
C SER A 133 1.40 32.09 -1.49
N THR A 134 0.93 32.56 -2.64
CA THR A 134 1.55 33.73 -3.26
C THR A 134 1.23 34.91 -2.35
N GLU A 135 2.22 35.34 -1.57
CA GLU A 135 2.23 36.70 -1.06
C GLU A 135 2.22 37.63 -2.28
N LEU A 136 1.20 38.49 -2.36
CA LEU A 136 1.17 39.59 -3.30
C LEU A 136 2.10 40.67 -2.75
N GLU A 137 3.09 41.09 -3.54
CA GLU A 137 3.88 42.30 -3.31
C GLU A 137 2.99 43.56 -3.32
#